data_AF-A0A537P5W5-F1
#
_entry.id   AF-A0A537P5W5-F1
#
_cell.length_a   1.000
_cell.length_b   1.000
_cell.length_c   1.000
_cell.angle_alpha   90.00
_cell.angle_beta   90.00
_cell.angle_gamma   90.00
#
_symmetry.space_group_name_H-M   'P 1'
#
loop_
_entity.id
_entity.type
_entity.pdbx_description
1 polymer ?
#
loop_
_entity_poly.entity_id
_entity_poly.type
_entity_poly.pdbx_seq_one_letter_code
_entity_poly.pdbx_strand_id
1 'polypeptide(L)' 'MLAANLVIRHPRADERPDWEPLWKGYQAFYKVVISHETTSATWARLHDPNEPMGILGAYVDGRLCG' A
#
# COMPACT_ATOMS: atom_id res chain seq x y z
N MET A 1 1.28 -5.31 29.23
CA MET A 1 1.71 -4.87 27.88
C MET A 1 0.68 -3.88 27.37
N LEU A 2 1.09 -2.68 26.94
CA LEU A 2 0.18 -1.80 26.21
C LEU A 2 -0.09 -2.44 24.84
N ALA A 3 -1.36 -2.45 24.41
CA ALA A 3 -1.70 -2.90 23.07
C ALA A 3 -1.11 -1.93 22.04
N ALA A 4 -0.54 -2.45 20.95
CA ALA A 4 -0.03 -1.62 19.87
C ALA A 4 -1.18 -0.79 19.27
N ASN A 5 -0.90 0.46 18.88
CA ASN A 5 -1.92 1.32 18.29
C ASN A 5 -2.12 0.94 16.83
N LEU A 6 -3.30 0.42 16.49
CA LEU A 6 -3.69 0.05 15.13
C LEU A 6 -4.66 1.09 14.55
N VAL A 7 -4.30 1.67 13.41
CA VAL A 7 -5.14 2.61 12.66
C VAL A 7 -5.30 2.13 11.21
N ILE A 8 -6.53 2.12 10.71
CA ILE A 8 -6.82 1.86 9.29
C ILE A 8 -7.14 3.19 8.61
N ARG A 9 -6.38 3.54 7.57
CA ARG A 9 -6.60 4.76 6.79
C ARG A 9 -6.08 4.64 5.37
N HIS A 10 -6.45 5.58 4.51
CA HIS A 10 -5.79 5.73 3.22
C HIS A 10 -4.30 6.09 3.42
N PRO A 11 -3.38 5.44 2.69
CA PRO A 11 -2.02 5.93 2.51
C PRO A 11 -2.01 7.30 1.85
N ARG A 12 -1.02 8.12 2.20
CA ARG A 12 -0.74 9.38 1.54
C ARG A 12 0.12 9.14 0.30
N ALA A 13 0.05 10.06 -0.66
CA ALA A 13 0.81 9.96 -1.91
C ALA A 13 2.33 9.87 -1.70
N ASP A 14 2.86 10.43 -0.60
CA ASP A 14 4.27 10.37 -0.22
C ASP A 14 4.68 9.06 0.48
N GLU A 15 3.72 8.19 0.82
CA GLU A 15 3.96 6.90 1.49
C GLU A 15 4.16 5.73 0.50
N ARG A 16 4.34 6.02 -0.80
CA ARG A 16 4.71 5.01 -1.81
C ARG A 16 5.91 4.15 -1.39
N PRO A 17 7.00 4.71 -0.82
CA PRO A 17 8.16 3.92 -0.41
C PRO A 17 7.84 2.86 0.66
N ASP A 18 6.81 3.07 1.48
CA ASP A 18 6.37 2.09 2.49
C ASP A 18 5.40 1.05 1.90
N TRP A 19 4.57 1.47 0.95
CA TRP A 19 3.62 0.60 0.26
C TRP A 19 4.29 -0.36 -0.73
N GLU A 20 5.26 0.12 -1.52
CA GLU A 20 5.84 -0.65 -2.61
C GLU A 20 6.54 -1.96 -2.15
N PRO A 21 7.24 -2.01 -1.00
CA PRO A 21 7.73 -3.26 -0.42
C PRO A 21 6.63 -4.26 -0.08
N LEU A 22 5.50 -3.81 0.48
CA LEU A 22 4.35 -4.67 0.77
C LEU A 22 3.74 -5.23 -0.52
N TRP A 23 3.59 -4.37 -1.53
CA TRP A 23 3.13 -4.76 -2.86
C TRP A 23 4.05 -5.78 -3.53
N LYS A 24 5.38 -5.62 -3.42
CA LYS A 24 6.36 -6.61 -3.89
C LYS A 24 6.28 -7.92 -3.11
N GLY A 25 6.04 -7.85 -1.79
CA GLY A 25 5.81 -9.03 -0.96
C GLY A 25 4.57 -9.82 -1.41
N TYR A 26 3.47 -9.11 -1.73
CA TYR A 26 2.27 -9.71 -2.30
C TYR A 26 2.53 -10.41 -3.64
N GLN A 27 3.26 -9.75 -4.55
CA GLN A 27 3.68 -10.33 -5.82
C GLN A 27 4.53 -11.59 -5.64
N ALA A 28 5.52 -11.53 -4.75
CA ALA A 28 6.40 -12.66 -4.44
C ALA A 28 5.62 -13.85 -3.86
N PHE A 29 4.65 -13.59 -2.98
CA PHE A 29 3.76 -14.61 -2.43
C PHE A 29 2.96 -15.31 -3.53
N TYR A 30 2.37 -14.54 -4.46
CA TYR A 30 1.64 -15.08 -5.60
C TYR A 30 2.54 -15.57 -6.75
N LYS A 31 3.87 -15.45 -6.62
CA LYS A 31 4.85 -15.81 -7.65
C LYS A 31 4.58 -15.13 -8.99
N VAL A 32 4.11 -13.90 -8.95
CA VAL A 32 3.88 -13.05 -10.13
C VAL A 32 4.94 -11.97 -10.21
N VAL A 33 5.24 -11.52 -11.43
CA VAL A 33 6.09 -10.36 -11.67
C VAL A 33 5.24 -9.29 -12.33
N ILE A 34 4.99 -8.20 -11.61
CA ILE A 34 4.32 -7.02 -12.15
C ILE A 34 5.38 -5.98 -12.46
N SER A 35 5.32 -5.41 -13.66
CA SER A 35 6.32 -4.46 -14.11
C SER A 35 6.34 -3.19 -13.22
N HIS A 36 7.46 -2.48 -13.25
CA HIS A 36 7.57 -1.18 -12.59
C HIS A 36 6.55 -0.16 -13.14
N GLU A 37 6.27 -0.21 -14.45
CA GLU A 37 5.28 0.64 -15.11
C GLU A 37 3.87 0.35 -14.57
N THR A 38 3.46 -0.93 -14.55
CA THR A 38 2.16 -1.31 -14.01
C THR A 38 2.06 -0.96 -12.52
N THR A 39 3.10 -1.19 -11.73
CA THR A 39 3.14 -0.79 -10.32
C THR A 39 2.96 0.72 -10.14
N SER A 40 3.63 1.52 -10.97
CA SER A 40 3.50 2.98 -10.93
C SER A 40 2.11 3.44 -11.35
N ALA A 41 1.52 2.83 -12.38
CA ALA A 41 0.15 3.12 -12.81
C ALA A 41 -0.87 2.73 -11.73
N THR A 42 -0.71 1.57 -11.08
CA THR A 42 -1.55 1.15 -9.95
C THR A 42 -1.50 2.17 -8.81
N TRP A 43 -0.31 2.62 -8.40
CA TRP A 43 -0.19 3.64 -7.36
C TRP A 43 -0.90 4.95 -7.73
N ALA A 44 -0.74 5.41 -8.97
CA ALA A 44 -1.40 6.62 -9.45
C ALA A 44 -2.93 6.49 -9.40
N ARG A 45 -3.48 5.37 -9.89
CA ARG A 45 -4.94 5.12 -9.90
C ARG A 45 -5.51 5.00 -8.49
N LEU A 46 -4.77 4.42 -7.55
CA LEU A 46 -5.16 4.34 -6.13
C LEU A 46 -5.33 5.72 -5.45
N HIS A 47 -4.78 6.78 -6.05
CA HIS A 47 -4.86 8.16 -5.55
C HIS A 47 -5.67 9.09 -6.46
N ASP A 48 -6.23 8.57 -7.56
CA ASP A 48 -7.09 9.35 -8.45
C ASP A 48 -8.53 9.30 -7.95
N PRO A 49 -9.15 10.45 -7.59
CA PRO A 49 -10.54 10.48 -7.12
C PRO A 49 -11.56 10.08 -8.20
N ASN A 50 -11.18 10.02 -9.47
CA ASN A 50 -12.06 9.61 -10.58
C ASN A 50 -12.03 8.11 -10.85
N GLU A 51 -11.08 7.39 -10.25
CA GLU A 51 -10.97 5.94 -10.40
C GLU A 51 -11.86 5.24 -9.36
N PRO A 52 -12.65 4.22 -9.75
CA PRO A 52 -13.52 3.49 -8.82
C PRO A 52 -12.73 2.44 -8.02
N MET A 53 -11.53 2.78 -7.58
CA MET A 53 -10.66 1.92 -6.77
C MET A 53 -9.94 2.73 -5.70
N GLY A 54 -9.58 2.09 -4.60
CA GLY A 54 -8.86 2.71 -3.51
C GLY A 54 -8.08 1.68 -2.70
N ILE A 55 -7.31 2.17 -1.74
CA ILE A 55 -6.47 1.36 -0.86
C ILE A 55 -6.62 1.85 0.59
N LEU A 56 -6.66 0.90 1.51
CA LEU A 56 -6.50 1.16 2.94
C LEU A 56 -5.22 0.47 3.40
N GLY A 57 -4.49 1.13 4.29
CA GLY A 57 -3.33 0.58 4.97
C GLY A 57 -3.61 0.38 6.45
N ALA A 58 -3.06 -0.68 7.01
CA ALA A 58 -2.98 -0.95 8.44
C ALA A 58 -1.68 -0.36 9.00
N TYR A 59 -1.83 0.63 9.88
CA TYR A 59 -0.73 1.31 10.54
C TYR A 59 -0.61 0.82 11.97
N VAL A 60 0.52 0.18 12.30
CA VAL A 60 0.86 -0.24 13.66
C VAL A 60 1.91 0.73 14.19
N ASP A 61 1.56 1.45 15.25
CA ASP A 61 2.42 2.49 15.86
C ASP A 61 2.96 3.49 14.83
N GLY A 62 2.09 3.86 13.87
CA GLY A 62 2.38 4.83 12.81
C GLY A 62 3.11 4.26 11.59
N ARG A 63 3.54 2.99 11.61
CA ARG A 63 4.19 2.34 10.46
C ARG A 63 3.18 1.56 9.62
N LEU A 64 3.21 1.75 8.30
CA LEU A 64 2.42 0.95 7.37
C LEU A 64 2.92 -0.50 7.38
N CYS A 65 2.03 -1.44 7.72
CA CYS A 65 2.36 -2.84 7.95
C CYS A 65 1.57 -3.82 7.06
N GLY A 66 0.50 -3.37 6.41
CA GLY A 66 -0.37 -4.20 5.56
C GLY A 66 -1.48 -3.41 4.91
#